data_AF-A0A2N0ZHZ9-F1
#
_entry.id   AF-A0A2N0ZHZ9-F1
#
_cell.length_a   1.000
_cell.length_b   1.000
_cell.length_c   1.000
_cell.angle_alpha   90.00
_cell.angle_beta   90.00
_cell.angle_gamma   90.00
#
_symmetry.space_group_name_H-M   'P 1'
#
loop_
_entity.id
_entity.type
_entity.pdbx_description
1 polymer ?
#
loop_
_entity_poly.entity_id
_entity_poly.type
_entity_poly.pdbx_seq_one_letter_code
_entity_poly.pdbx_strand_id
1 'polypeptide(L)' 'MNLNYNEMKIDCQIEYLRKVLIEIGLNYGFTNPLTLHISEKLDQLIYSKQQSKKENQLQINHANV' A
#
# COMPACT_ATOMS: atom_id res chain seq x y z
N MET A 1 5.05 14.91 18.43
CA MET A 1 4.28 14.33 17.30
C MET A 1 4.26 12.82 17.50
N ASN A 2 3.09 12.22 17.69
CA ASN A 2 2.96 10.77 17.86
C ASN A 2 2.70 10.16 16.48
N LEU A 3 3.77 9.83 15.74
CA LEU A 3 3.65 9.16 14.45
C LEU A 3 3.30 7.68 14.68
N ASN A 4 2.20 7.22 14.11
CA ASN A 4 1.83 5.82 14.12
C ASN A 4 2.87 5.02 13.33
N TYR A 5 3.80 4.35 14.04
CA TYR A 5 4.91 3.58 13.47
C TYR A 5 4.44 2.56 12.40
N ASN A 6 3.27 1.97 12.60
CA ASN A 6 2.73 0.98 11.66
C ASN A 6 2.31 1.62 10.33
N GLU A 7 1.75 2.82 10.35
CA GLU A 7 1.42 3.56 9.12
C GLU A 7 2.67 3.94 8.35
N MET A 8 3.71 4.41 9.06
CA MET A 8 4.99 4.74 8.43
C MET A 8 5.64 3.52 7.78
N LYS A 9 5.56 2.35 8.42
CA LYS A 9 6.09 1.10 7.87
C LYS A 9 5.37 0.67 6.59
N ILE A 10 4.04 0.75 6.57
CA ILE A 10 3.24 0.43 5.37
C ILE A 10 3.59 1.40 4.24
N ASP A 11 3.79 2.68 4.54
CA ASP A 11 4.12 3.69 3.54
C ASP A 11 5.51 3.49 2.93
N CYS A 12 6.49 3.12 3.76
CA CYS A 12 7.80 2.70 3.26
C CYS A 12 7.72 1.48 2.34
N GLN A 13 6.85 0.51 2.65
CA GLN A 13 6.67 -0.69 1.82
C GLN A 13 5.99 -0.38 0.49
N ILE A 14 4.98 0.49 0.47
CA ILE A 14 4.33 0.98 -0.75
C ILE A 14 5.35 1.68 -1.65
N GLU A 15 6.15 2.59 -1.09
CA GLU A 15 7.17 3.32 -1.86
C GLU A 15 8.28 2.41 -2.38
N TYR A 16 8.69 1.42 -1.59
CA TYR A 16 9.64 0.42 -2.05
C TYR A 16 9.09 -0.37 -3.24
N LEU A 17 7.86 -0.89 -3.14
CA LEU A 17 7.23 -1.68 -4.21
C LEU A 17 6.99 -0.84 -5.47
N ARG A 18 6.65 0.45 -5.34
CA ARG A 18 6.56 1.37 -6.49
C ARG A 18 7.87 1.49 -7.26
N LYS A 19 8.99 1.66 -6.56
CA LYS A 19 10.32 1.75 -7.18
C LYS A 19 10.68 0.45 -7.89
N VAL A 20 10.45 -0.69 -7.24
CA VAL A 20 10.70 -2.02 -7.82
C VAL A 20 9.82 -2.26 -9.04
N LEU A 21 8.54 -1.90 -9.01
CA LEU A 21 7.63 -2.03 -10.15
C LEU A 21 8.13 -1.23 -11.36
N ILE A 22 8.54 0.01 -11.15
CA ILE A 22 9.06 0.88 -12.21
C ILE A 22 10.34 0.28 -12.77
N GLU A 23 11.28 -0.12 -11.92
CA GLU A 23 12.55 -0.72 -12.33
C GLU A 23 12.34 -1.98 -13.19
N ILE A 24 11.51 -2.91 -12.72
CA ILE A 24 11.21 -4.16 -13.45
C ILE A 24 10.43 -3.85 -14.73
N GLY A 25 9.47 -2.92 -14.69
CA GLY A 25 8.70 -2.50 -15.87
C GLY A 25 9.58 -1.88 -16.96
N LEU A 26 10.59 -1.10 -16.57
CA LEU A 26 11.57 -0.53 -17.50
C LEU A 26 12.54 -1.59 -18.04
N ASN A 27 12.94 -2.56 -17.23
CA ASN A 27 13.92 -3.59 -17.63
C ASN A 27 13.31 -4.74 -18.43
N TYR A 28 12.07 -5.14 -18.12
CA TYR A 28 11.45 -6.37 -18.65
C TYR A 28 10.10 -6.14 -19.34
N GLY A 29 9.55 -4.93 -19.25
CA GLY A 29 8.23 -4.56 -19.78
C GLY A 29 7.12 -4.62 -18.72
N PHE A 30 6.12 -3.75 -18.87
CA PHE A 30 5.00 -3.66 -17.92
C PHE A 30 4.02 -4.83 -17.97
N THR A 31 4.04 -5.61 -19.06
CA THR A 31 3.24 -6.83 -19.21
C THR A 31 4.02 -8.09 -18.81
N ASN A 32 5.27 -7.96 -18.38
CA ASN A 32 6.06 -9.10 -17.90
C ASN A 32 5.39 -9.72 -16.66
N PRO A 33 5.34 -11.06 -16.52
CA PRO A 33 4.76 -11.72 -15.35
C PRO A 33 5.32 -11.23 -14.00
N LEU A 34 6.61 -10.87 -13.94
CA LEU A 34 7.22 -10.31 -12.73
C LEU A 34 6.67 -8.92 -12.41
N THR A 35 6.51 -8.06 -13.42
CA THR A 35 5.94 -6.72 -13.23
C THR A 35 4.49 -6.82 -12.78
N LEU A 36 3.69 -7.72 -13.37
CA LEU A 36 2.31 -7.97 -12.98
C LEU A 36 2.22 -8.44 -11.52
N HIS A 37 3.05 -9.41 -11.12
CA HIS A 37 3.09 -9.92 -9.73
C HIS A 37 3.43 -8.83 -8.71
N ILE A 38 4.37 -7.94 -9.04
CA ILE A 38 4.71 -6.82 -8.16
C ILE A 38 3.57 -5.78 -8.11
N SER A 39 2.87 -5.56 -9.23
CA SER A 39 1.69 -4.70 -9.28
C SER A 39 0.57 -5.21 -8.36
N GLU A 40 0.28 -6.50 -8.42
CA GLU A 40 -0.76 -7.14 -7.59
C GLU A 40 -0.43 -7.01 -6.09
N LYS A 41 0.84 -7.22 -5.72
CA LYS A 41 1.30 -7.02 -4.32
C LYS A 41 1.16 -5.57 -3.86
N LEU A 42 1.49 -4.62 -4.73
CA LEU A 42 1.35 -3.20 -4.44
C LEU A 42 -0.12 -2.83 -4.23
N ASP A 43 -1.01 -3.30 -5.11
CA ASP A 43 -2.45 -3.05 -5.01
C ASP A 43 -3.04 -3.64 -3.73
N GLN A 44 -2.67 -4.87 -3.37
CA GLN A 44 -3.09 -5.49 -2.11
C GLN A 44 -2.68 -4.65 -0.90
N LEU A 45 -1.44 -4.15 -0.88
CA LEU A 45 -0.94 -3.35 0.24
C LEU A 45 -1.67 -1.99 0.35
N ILE A 46 -1.93 -1.35 -0.80
CA ILE A 46 -2.70 -0.10 -0.86
C ILE A 46 -4.13 -0.34 -0.38
N TYR A 47 -4.76 -1.42 -0.85
CA TYR A 47 -6.11 -1.78 -0.45
C TYR A 47 -6.22 -2.04 1.05
N SER A 48 -5.30 -2.84 1.63
CA SER A 48 -5.26 -3.08 3.07
C SER A 48 -5.11 -1.79 3.87
N LYS A 49 -4.24 -0.86 3.45
CA LYS A 49 -4.10 0.46 4.09
C LYS A 49 -5.40 1.25 4.04
N GLN A 50 -6.09 1.25 2.89
CA GLN A 50 -7.36 1.95 2.72
C GLN A 50 -8.46 1.35 3.60
N GLN A 51 -8.53 0.02 3.74
CA GLN A 51 -9.50 -0.64 4.61
C GLN A 51 -9.27 -0.31 6.09
N SER A 52 -8.03 -0.39 6.57
CA SER A 52 -7.71 -0.01 7.94
C SER A 52 -8.06 1.45 8.24
N LYS A 53 -7.89 2.37 7.28
CA LYS A 53 -8.34 3.76 7.44
C LYS A 53 -9.86 3.90 7.52
N LYS A 54 -10.61 3.17 6.69
CA LYS A 54 -12.08 3.17 6.71
C LYS A 54 -12.62 2.60 8.02
N GLU A 55 -12.08 1.49 8.50
CA GLU A 55 -12.49 0.86 9.77
C GLU A 55 -12.26 1.79 10.97
N ASN A 56 -11.12 2.48 11.01
CA ASN A 56 -10.84 3.46 12.06
C ASN A 56 -11.83 4.65 12.01
N GLN A 57 -12.21 5.13 10.83
CA GLN A 57 -13.21 6.20 10.69
C GLN A 57 -14.60 5.76 11.17
N LEU A 58 -15.01 4.52 10.85
CA LEU A 58 -16.29 3.97 11.31
C LEU A 58 -16.32 3.84 12.84
N GLN A 59 -15.25 3.39 13.48
CA GLN A 59 -15.20 3.27 14.95
C GLN A 59 -15.29 4.63 15.66
N ILE A 60 -14.62 5.67 15.13
CA ILE A 60 -14.67 7.03 15.70
C ILE A 60 -16.10 7.60 15.64
N ASN A 61 -16.81 7.35 14.54
CA ASN A 61 -18.16 7.85 14.36
C ASN A 61 -19.18 7.14 15.26
N HIS A 62 -18.95 5.87 15.61
CA HIS A 62 -19.81 5.12 16.53
C HIS A 62 -19.52 5.39 18.02
N ALA A 63 -18.32 5.88 18.36
CA ALA A 63 -17.95 6.24 19.74
C ALA A 63 -18.45 7.63 20.17
N ASN A 64 -18.93 8.44 19.23
CA ASN A 64 -19.43 9.80 19.45
C ASN A 64 -20.97 9.92 19.40
N VAL A 65 -21.70 8.79 19.46
CA VAL A 65 -23.17 8.71 19.50
C VAL A 65 -23.64 8.16 20.83
#